data_AF-A0A9F7RIH2-F1
#
_entry.id   AF-A0A9F7RIH2-F1
#
_cell.length_a   1.000
_cell.length_b   1.000
_cell.length_c   1.000
_cell.angle_alpha   90.00
_cell.angle_beta   90.00
_cell.angle_gamma   90.00
#
_symmetry.space_group_name_H-M   'P 1'
#
loop_
_entity.id
_entity.type
_entity.pdbx_description
1 polymer ?
#
loop_
_entity_poly.entity_id
_entity_poly.type
_entity_poly.pdbx_seq_one_letter_code
_entity_poly.pdbx_strand_id
1 'polypeptide(L)'
;MDYYFQDGTTKTPAAFQNELTPVSGSAVVQTRMIFNSSSPVPSESLVLSAIQTLLSARLTNLSDSVKVLNFTYEKISDTSYAVNFTLSISNISMSKNPDFRNDTYTQVENINNNVLNTLLNEPGAEPFESQSSFFTSSGNQENGDMDYYFQDGDTKTPAAFLNELKPVLGNVLIRIRLVFKNLTRVPSEADLLNAANALLDSKIRRRRSLVIQTLSDPVSIQDVIYEKIGNNSYIISFAFQITNVTISKDLQLRNGTYDLIQNTINSLLNTILNVKDAPAFVFPQANYTFNGTAIEANFEYIFVEGETKWTPSGFLSAILNISELSTFTTPAAQTESTVHVVLRPTTLVVVQTRMLFNSSCPVPSESLVLRAIQTLLSAQLTNLTDSVNRLNFTYEKISETSYAVFFTLSISNISMSKNAELRNDTYTQVENIINNALNTLLNDAGAAPFEPQSSFFT
;
A
#
# COMPACT_ATOMS: atom_id res chain seq x y z
N MET A 1 -22.10 -2.33 71.52
CA MET A 1 -22.53 -3.69 71.88
C MET A 1 -22.17 -4.49 70.67
N ASP A 2 -21.09 -5.27 70.77
CA ASP A 2 -20.37 -5.73 69.59
C ASP A 2 -20.65 -7.21 69.41
N TYR A 3 -21.10 -7.57 68.22
CA TYR A 3 -21.42 -8.95 67.87
C TYR A 3 -20.23 -9.54 67.10
N TYR A 4 -19.63 -10.58 67.65
CA TYR A 4 -18.51 -11.30 67.03
C TYR A 4 -19.00 -12.60 66.42
N PHE A 5 -18.77 -12.79 65.12
CA PHE A 5 -19.10 -14.02 64.41
C PHE A 5 -17.79 -14.67 63.92
N GLN A 6 -17.50 -15.88 64.39
CA GLN A 6 -16.35 -16.68 63.93
C GLN A 6 -16.81 -17.71 62.89
N ASP A 7 -15.93 -18.00 61.93
CA ASP A 7 -16.20 -18.96 60.86
C ASP A 7 -16.47 -20.37 61.44
N GLY A 8 -17.58 -21.01 61.03
CA GLY A 8 -18.03 -22.30 61.56
C GLY A 8 -18.99 -22.28 62.76
N THR A 9 -19.44 -21.10 63.21
CA THR A 9 -20.49 -21.00 64.25
C THR A 9 -21.90 -21.19 63.69
N THR A 10 -22.80 -21.87 64.41
CA THR A 10 -24.17 -22.20 63.95
C THR A 10 -25.18 -21.05 64.03
N LYS A 11 -24.76 -19.87 64.51
CA LYS A 11 -25.60 -18.67 64.64
C LYS A 11 -24.95 -17.49 63.91
N THR A 12 -24.94 -17.56 62.59
CA THR A 12 -24.53 -16.45 61.71
C THR A 12 -25.76 -15.79 61.08
N PRO A 13 -25.68 -14.53 60.65
CA PRO A 13 -26.73 -13.90 59.86
C PRO A 13 -26.69 -14.46 58.42
N ALA A 14 -27.16 -15.70 58.24
CA ALA A 14 -27.01 -16.47 57.01
C ALA A 14 -27.56 -15.78 55.75
N ALA A 15 -28.68 -15.05 55.85
CA ALA A 15 -29.23 -14.28 54.73
C ALA A 15 -28.28 -13.15 54.28
N PHE A 16 -27.71 -12.41 55.24
CA PHE A 16 -26.72 -11.37 54.97
C PHE A 16 -25.43 -11.94 54.37
N GLN A 17 -24.93 -13.07 54.90
CA GLN A 17 -23.76 -13.75 54.33
C GLN A 17 -24.01 -14.29 52.92
N ASN A 18 -25.21 -14.79 52.64
CA ASN A 18 -25.57 -15.32 51.32
C ASN A 18 -25.65 -14.24 50.23
N GLU A 19 -26.03 -13.01 50.59
CA GLU A 19 -25.97 -11.82 49.72
C GLU A 19 -24.53 -11.38 49.43
N LEU A 20 -23.63 -11.55 50.41
CA LEU A 20 -22.21 -11.22 50.29
C LEU A 20 -21.36 -12.30 49.61
N THR A 21 -21.90 -13.51 49.44
CA THR A 21 -21.15 -14.61 48.82
C THR A 21 -21.05 -14.36 47.31
N PRO A 22 -19.83 -14.21 46.75
CA PRO A 22 -19.67 -13.94 45.34
C PRO A 22 -20.14 -15.12 44.48
N VAL A 23 -20.68 -14.82 43.32
CA VAL A 23 -20.97 -15.76 42.23
C VAL A 23 -20.01 -15.53 41.07
N SER A 24 -19.81 -16.58 40.27
CA SER A 24 -19.04 -16.45 39.03
C SER A 24 -19.89 -15.77 37.97
N GLY A 25 -19.31 -14.82 37.26
CA GLY A 25 -19.91 -14.23 36.08
C GLY A 25 -18.90 -13.88 34.98
N SER A 26 -19.29 -12.98 34.09
CA SER A 26 -18.49 -12.57 32.93
C SER A 26 -18.50 -11.07 32.72
N ALA A 27 -17.57 -10.56 31.92
CA ALA A 27 -17.62 -9.19 31.43
C ALA A 27 -17.37 -9.13 29.92
N VAL A 28 -17.97 -8.13 29.28
CA VAL A 28 -17.60 -7.67 27.95
C VAL A 28 -17.14 -6.23 28.10
N VAL A 29 -15.89 -5.96 27.73
CA VAL A 29 -15.28 -4.64 27.86
C VAL A 29 -14.97 -4.09 26.48
N GLN A 30 -15.54 -2.94 26.16
CA GLN A 30 -15.15 -2.12 25.03
C GLN A 30 -14.09 -1.14 25.51
N THR A 31 -12.98 -1.09 24.81
CA THR A 31 -11.89 -0.19 25.10
C THR A 31 -11.67 0.73 23.91
N ARG A 32 -11.58 2.03 24.14
CA ARG A 32 -11.22 3.03 23.12
C ARG A 32 -9.88 3.66 23.49
N MET A 33 -8.86 3.42 22.69
CA MET A 33 -7.51 3.98 22.89
C MET A 33 -7.27 5.08 21.87
N ILE A 34 -7.25 6.33 22.31
CA ILE A 34 -7.03 7.51 21.47
C ILE A 34 -5.57 7.91 21.51
N PHE A 35 -4.98 8.01 20.32
CA PHE A 35 -3.60 8.41 20.10
C PHE A 35 -3.59 9.75 19.38
N ASN A 36 -3.03 10.76 20.03
CA ASN A 36 -2.81 12.07 19.46
C ASN A 36 -1.32 12.24 19.20
N SER A 37 -0.96 12.60 17.98
CA SER A 37 0.42 12.84 17.58
C SER A 37 0.57 14.18 16.86
N SER A 38 1.80 14.63 16.72
CA SER A 38 2.20 15.74 15.85
C SER A 38 2.48 15.30 14.41
N SER A 39 2.52 13.98 14.18
CA SER A 39 2.77 13.37 12.87
C SER A 39 1.48 12.92 12.18
N PRO A 40 1.48 12.74 10.85
CA PRO A 40 0.35 12.13 10.13
C PRO A 40 -0.02 10.77 10.72
N VAL A 41 -1.32 10.50 10.82
CA VAL A 41 -1.81 9.20 11.31
C VAL A 41 -1.35 8.04 10.41
N PRO A 42 -1.05 6.87 10.99
CA PRO A 42 -0.79 5.66 10.23
C PRO A 42 -2.06 5.17 9.51
N SER A 43 -1.89 4.39 8.45
CA SER A 43 -2.99 3.72 7.77
C SER A 43 -3.60 2.61 8.63
N GLU A 44 -4.90 2.37 8.39
CA GLU A 44 -5.65 1.30 9.03
C GLU A 44 -4.96 -0.06 8.90
N SER A 45 -4.49 -0.40 7.70
CA SER A 45 -3.85 -1.70 7.44
C SER A 45 -2.57 -1.89 8.26
N LEU A 46 -1.76 -0.84 8.44
CA LEU A 46 -0.56 -0.90 9.27
C LEU A 46 -0.94 -1.11 10.75
N VAL A 47 -1.92 -0.35 11.25
CA VAL A 47 -2.36 -0.46 12.65
C VAL A 47 -2.94 -1.84 12.96
N LEU A 48 -3.85 -2.34 12.12
CA LEU A 48 -4.46 -3.65 12.31
C LEU A 48 -3.42 -4.79 12.19
N SER A 49 -2.46 -4.67 11.27
CA SER A 49 -1.35 -5.61 11.14
C SER A 49 -0.45 -5.64 12.38
N ALA A 50 -0.12 -4.46 12.93
CA ALA A 50 0.68 -4.35 14.15
C ALA A 50 -0.02 -5.04 15.35
N ILE A 51 -1.32 -4.79 15.52
CA ILE A 51 -2.12 -5.44 16.57
C ILE A 51 -2.15 -6.96 16.36
N GLN A 52 -2.40 -7.42 15.13
CA GLN A 52 -2.44 -8.84 14.80
C GLN A 52 -1.11 -9.54 15.08
N THR A 53 0.01 -8.91 14.74
CA THR A 53 1.36 -9.42 15.04
C THR A 53 1.58 -9.55 16.55
N LEU A 54 1.27 -8.50 17.31
CA LEU A 54 1.40 -8.52 18.78
C LEU A 54 0.50 -9.56 19.43
N LEU A 55 -0.75 -9.65 18.97
CA LEU A 55 -1.72 -10.64 19.44
C LEU A 55 -1.20 -12.05 19.18
N SER A 56 -0.73 -12.34 17.97
CA SER A 56 -0.20 -13.65 17.60
C SER A 56 1.04 -14.02 18.42
N ALA A 57 1.92 -13.05 18.69
CA ALA A 57 3.14 -13.26 19.46
C ALA A 57 2.91 -13.44 20.96
N ARG A 58 1.81 -12.90 21.51
CA ARG A 58 1.60 -12.78 22.96
C ARG A 58 0.31 -13.43 23.47
N LEU A 59 -0.45 -14.09 22.59
CA LEU A 59 -1.71 -14.76 22.95
C LEU A 59 -1.54 -15.73 24.13
N THR A 60 -0.44 -16.49 24.16
CA THR A 60 -0.14 -17.46 25.23
C THR A 60 0.19 -16.81 26.58
N ASN A 61 0.44 -15.50 26.61
CA ASN A 61 0.72 -14.76 27.83
C ASN A 61 -0.56 -14.16 28.44
N LEU A 62 -1.69 -14.26 27.73
CA LEU A 62 -3.00 -13.86 28.26
C LEU A 62 -3.57 -14.98 29.13
N SER A 63 -4.36 -14.59 30.14
CA SER A 63 -5.13 -15.55 30.93
C SER A 63 -6.16 -16.28 30.07
N ASP A 64 -6.33 -17.59 30.29
CA ASP A 64 -7.37 -18.41 29.63
C ASP A 64 -8.79 -17.86 29.83
N SER A 65 -8.98 -17.05 30.88
CA SER A 65 -10.24 -16.39 31.17
C SER A 65 -10.56 -15.20 30.27
N VAL A 66 -9.61 -14.75 29.43
CA VAL A 66 -9.74 -13.56 28.57
C VAL A 66 -9.69 -13.94 27.09
N LYS A 67 -10.57 -13.34 26.29
CA LYS A 67 -10.57 -13.45 24.82
C LYS A 67 -10.66 -12.08 24.18
N VAL A 68 -9.79 -11.82 23.21
CA VAL A 68 -9.94 -10.67 22.30
C VAL A 68 -10.97 -11.04 21.25
N LEU A 69 -12.14 -10.37 21.26
CA LEU A 69 -13.25 -10.67 20.35
C LEU A 69 -13.10 -9.92 19.02
N ASN A 70 -12.74 -8.64 19.09
CA ASN A 70 -12.59 -7.77 17.93
C ASN A 70 -11.62 -6.62 18.24
N PHE A 71 -11.04 -6.06 17.19
CA PHE A 71 -10.35 -4.78 17.26
C PHE A 71 -10.52 -4.01 15.95
N THR A 72 -10.66 -2.68 16.04
CA THR A 72 -10.90 -1.81 14.89
C THR A 72 -10.07 -0.54 14.97
N TYR A 73 -9.96 0.13 13.83
CA TYR A 73 -9.30 1.42 13.67
C TYR A 73 -10.32 2.50 13.31
N GLU A 74 -10.13 3.70 13.85
CA GLU A 74 -10.92 4.88 13.52
C GLU A 74 -9.99 6.09 13.34
N LYS A 75 -9.97 6.68 12.14
CA LYS A 75 -9.30 7.98 11.94
C LYS A 75 -10.19 9.09 12.52
N ILE A 76 -9.67 9.83 13.50
CA ILE A 76 -10.37 10.95 14.12
C ILE A 76 -10.03 12.26 13.40
N SER A 77 -8.75 12.48 13.10
CA SER A 77 -8.23 13.63 12.35
C SER A 77 -6.96 13.24 11.60
N ASP A 78 -6.29 14.20 10.93
CA ASP A 78 -5.01 13.94 10.27
C ASP A 78 -3.87 13.62 11.24
N THR A 79 -4.05 13.90 12.53
CA THR A 79 -3.04 13.72 13.58
C THR A 79 -3.57 12.97 14.81
N SER A 80 -4.77 12.39 14.72
CA SER A 80 -5.41 11.65 15.80
C SER A 80 -6.16 10.43 15.27
N TYR A 81 -6.01 9.31 15.95
CA TYR A 81 -6.72 8.07 15.64
C TYR A 81 -7.10 7.31 16.91
N ALA A 82 -8.09 6.44 16.81
CA ALA A 82 -8.46 5.51 17.85
C ALA A 82 -8.25 4.05 17.42
N VAL A 83 -7.87 3.24 18.40
CA VAL A 83 -7.92 1.79 18.32
C VAL A 83 -8.97 1.32 19.31
N ASN A 84 -9.97 0.58 18.83
CA ASN A 84 -11.02 0.05 19.68
C ASN A 84 -10.81 -1.45 19.87
N PHE A 85 -10.88 -1.94 21.11
CA PHE A 85 -10.86 -3.37 21.43
C PHE A 85 -12.20 -3.79 22.02
N THR A 86 -12.61 -5.02 21.73
CA THR A 86 -13.69 -5.69 22.47
C THR A 86 -13.13 -6.95 23.11
N LEU A 87 -13.14 -7.00 24.43
CA LEU A 87 -12.61 -8.10 25.23
C LEU A 87 -13.75 -8.83 25.94
N SER A 88 -13.67 -10.15 25.99
CA SER A 88 -14.52 -10.98 26.84
C SER A 88 -13.70 -11.53 27.99
N ILE A 89 -14.21 -11.39 29.20
CA ILE A 89 -13.59 -11.87 30.44
C ILE A 89 -14.59 -12.82 31.09
N SER A 90 -14.11 -13.97 31.55
CA SER A 90 -14.91 -14.99 32.22
C SER A 90 -14.38 -15.24 33.63
N ASN A 91 -15.18 -15.91 34.46
CA ASN A 91 -14.83 -16.28 35.83
C ASN A 91 -14.48 -15.07 36.71
N ILE A 92 -15.22 -13.97 36.55
CA ILE A 92 -15.10 -12.81 37.45
C ILE A 92 -15.92 -13.02 38.71
N SER A 93 -15.48 -12.42 39.81
CA SER A 93 -16.16 -12.51 41.10
C SER A 93 -17.21 -11.42 41.20
N MET A 94 -18.48 -11.81 41.35
CA MET A 94 -19.62 -10.90 41.32
C MET A 94 -20.46 -11.00 42.58
N SER A 95 -20.79 -9.86 43.20
CA SER A 95 -21.84 -9.83 44.21
C SER A 95 -23.19 -10.21 43.58
N LYS A 96 -23.99 -11.02 44.30
CA LYS A 96 -25.36 -11.33 43.90
C LYS A 96 -26.23 -10.08 43.88
N ASN A 97 -26.01 -9.19 44.84
CA ASN A 97 -26.65 -7.89 44.87
C ASN A 97 -25.91 -6.92 43.93
N PRO A 98 -26.58 -6.39 42.88
CA PRO A 98 -25.99 -5.42 41.94
C PRO A 98 -25.46 -4.15 42.60
N ASP A 99 -26.05 -3.71 43.71
CA ASP A 99 -25.65 -2.48 44.42
C ASP A 99 -24.25 -2.59 45.04
N PHE A 100 -23.70 -3.81 45.17
CA PHE A 100 -22.40 -4.09 45.78
C PHE A 100 -21.38 -4.64 44.77
N ARG A 101 -21.50 -4.29 43.49
CA ARG A 101 -20.58 -4.77 42.43
C ARG A 101 -19.38 -3.87 42.18
N ASN A 102 -19.14 -2.85 43.00
CA ASN A 102 -18.00 -1.96 42.81
C ASN A 102 -16.65 -2.70 42.78
N ASP A 103 -16.47 -3.71 43.65
CA ASP A 103 -15.26 -4.54 43.66
C ASP A 103 -15.10 -5.35 42.36
N THR A 104 -16.21 -5.79 41.76
CA THR A 104 -16.23 -6.45 40.45
C THR A 104 -15.75 -5.49 39.37
N TYR A 105 -16.20 -4.23 39.40
CA TYR A 105 -15.79 -3.23 38.41
C TYR A 105 -14.28 -2.98 38.48
N THR A 106 -13.74 -2.78 39.69
CA THR A 106 -12.29 -2.64 39.90
C THR A 106 -11.52 -3.90 39.46
N GLN A 107 -12.07 -5.10 39.71
CA GLN A 107 -11.47 -6.34 39.21
C GLN A 107 -11.42 -6.36 37.67
N VAL A 108 -12.51 -6.05 37.01
CA VAL A 108 -12.62 -6.06 35.54
C VAL A 108 -11.70 -5.01 34.90
N GLU A 109 -11.67 -3.80 35.45
CA GLU A 109 -10.75 -2.73 35.05
C GLU A 109 -9.29 -3.18 35.14
N ASN A 110 -8.88 -3.77 36.27
CA ASN A 110 -7.52 -4.28 36.45
C ASN A 110 -7.17 -5.40 35.48
N ILE A 111 -8.10 -6.33 35.22
CA ILE A 111 -7.90 -7.39 34.22
C ILE A 111 -7.72 -6.77 32.83
N ASN A 112 -8.56 -5.80 32.45
CA ASN A 112 -8.48 -5.11 31.16
C ASN A 112 -7.14 -4.37 30.99
N ASN A 113 -6.74 -3.58 31.98
CA ASN A 113 -5.45 -2.87 32.02
C ASN A 113 -4.28 -3.86 31.86
N ASN A 114 -4.29 -4.98 32.60
CA ASN A 114 -3.24 -5.99 32.52
C ASN A 114 -3.16 -6.66 31.14
N VAL A 115 -4.30 -6.98 30.53
CA VAL A 115 -4.37 -7.58 29.20
C VAL A 115 -3.80 -6.64 28.15
N LEU A 116 -4.21 -5.38 28.16
CA LEU A 116 -3.72 -4.39 27.18
C LEU A 116 -2.24 -4.08 27.38
N ASN A 117 -1.75 -4.02 28.61
CA ASN A 117 -0.31 -3.87 28.86
C ASN A 117 0.48 -5.09 28.38
N THR A 118 -0.01 -6.30 28.64
CA THR A 118 0.62 -7.53 28.17
C THR A 118 0.67 -7.57 26.64
N LEU A 119 -0.43 -7.17 25.99
CA LEU A 119 -0.56 -7.19 24.54
C LEU A 119 0.26 -6.08 23.86
N LEU A 120 0.18 -4.84 24.37
CA LEU A 120 0.59 -3.63 23.63
C LEU A 120 1.80 -2.90 24.22
N ASN A 121 2.20 -3.17 25.47
CA ASN A 121 3.34 -2.52 26.11
C ASN A 121 4.63 -3.37 26.00
N GLU A 122 5.80 -2.81 26.29
CA GLU A 122 7.04 -3.61 26.37
C GLU A 122 7.10 -4.41 27.69
N PRO A 123 7.63 -5.65 27.70
CA PRO A 123 7.83 -6.40 28.93
C PRO A 123 8.71 -5.64 29.93
N GLY A 124 8.19 -5.42 31.15
CA GLY A 124 8.89 -4.69 32.21
C GLY A 124 8.84 -3.16 32.10
N ALA A 125 8.14 -2.60 31.10
CA ALA A 125 7.83 -1.18 31.07
C ALA A 125 6.80 -0.80 32.15
N GLU A 126 6.76 0.48 32.51
CA GLU A 126 5.74 0.98 33.43
C GLU A 126 4.34 0.83 32.79
N PRO A 127 3.36 0.26 33.51
CA PRO A 127 2.05 0.01 32.94
C PRO A 127 1.26 1.32 32.73
N PHE A 128 0.48 1.34 31.65
CA PHE A 128 -0.55 2.36 31.42
C PHE A 128 -1.90 1.90 31.98
N GLU A 129 -2.75 2.84 32.38
CA GLU A 129 -4.07 2.57 32.96
C GLU A 129 -5.11 3.42 32.25
N SER A 130 -6.37 2.99 32.30
CA SER A 130 -7.52 3.75 31.85
C SER A 130 -7.65 5.08 32.58
N GLN A 131 -8.03 6.14 31.87
CA GLN A 131 -8.39 7.41 32.49
C GLN A 131 -9.87 7.47 32.88
N SER A 132 -10.71 6.68 32.23
CA SER A 132 -12.11 6.51 32.61
C SER A 132 -12.60 5.09 32.35
N SER A 133 -13.50 4.65 33.22
CA SER A 133 -14.22 3.39 33.10
C SER A 133 -15.67 3.58 33.51
N PHE A 134 -16.60 3.04 32.72
CA PHE A 134 -18.02 3.01 33.04
C PHE A 134 -18.53 1.58 32.93
N PHE A 135 -19.25 1.11 33.95
CA PHE A 135 -19.76 -0.25 34.00
C PHE A 135 -21.26 -0.29 34.19
N THR A 136 -21.91 -1.24 33.52
CA THR A 136 -23.32 -1.55 33.69
C THR A 136 -23.53 -3.04 33.86
N SER A 137 -24.41 -3.40 34.78
CA SER A 137 -24.73 -4.79 35.08
C SER A 137 -25.94 -5.28 34.29
N SER A 138 -25.80 -6.46 33.68
CA SER A 138 -26.89 -7.19 33.03
C SER A 138 -26.89 -8.64 33.49
N GLY A 139 -27.60 -8.93 34.57
CA GLY A 139 -27.66 -10.26 35.18
C GLY A 139 -26.29 -10.67 35.72
N ASN A 140 -25.70 -11.74 35.18
CA ASN A 140 -24.37 -12.23 35.56
C ASN A 140 -23.26 -11.76 34.60
N GLN A 141 -23.54 -10.75 33.78
CA GLN A 141 -22.55 -10.11 32.92
C GLN A 141 -22.40 -8.63 33.26
N GLU A 142 -21.15 -8.16 33.31
CA GLU A 142 -20.80 -6.74 33.32
C GLU A 142 -20.46 -6.25 31.92
N ASN A 143 -20.98 -5.09 31.53
CA ASN A 143 -20.58 -4.41 30.32
C ASN A 143 -19.78 -3.18 30.70
N GLY A 144 -18.52 -3.13 30.28
CA GLY A 144 -17.60 -2.03 30.56
C GLY A 144 -17.25 -1.24 29.32
N ASP A 145 -17.19 0.08 29.46
CA ASP A 145 -16.58 0.98 28.48
C ASP A 145 -15.38 1.66 29.15
N MET A 146 -14.21 1.59 28.53
CA MET A 146 -12.97 2.12 29.09
C MET A 146 -12.22 2.97 28.07
N ASP A 147 -11.80 4.16 28.46
CA ASP A 147 -11.07 5.08 27.58
C ASP A 147 -9.61 5.23 28.01
N TYR A 148 -8.74 5.24 27.00
CA TYR A 148 -7.32 5.47 27.13
C TYR A 148 -6.91 6.64 26.25
N TYR A 149 -6.13 7.56 26.78
CA TYR A 149 -5.63 8.72 26.05
C TYR A 149 -4.11 8.76 26.09
N PHE A 150 -3.50 8.87 24.90
CA PHE A 150 -2.06 8.98 24.72
C PHE A 150 -1.71 10.21 23.88
N GLN A 151 -0.68 10.93 24.31
CA GLN A 151 -0.14 12.13 23.66
C GLN A 151 1.36 11.94 23.38
N ASP A 152 1.88 12.68 22.40
CA ASP A 152 3.31 12.76 22.16
C ASP A 152 4.05 13.23 23.43
N GLY A 153 5.01 12.43 23.90
CA GLY A 153 5.82 12.73 25.08
C GLY A 153 5.35 12.05 26.37
N ASP A 154 4.21 11.35 26.36
CA ASP A 154 3.77 10.55 27.50
C ASP A 154 4.79 9.47 27.86
N THR A 155 5.04 9.29 29.16
CA THR A 155 6.00 8.28 29.65
C THR A 155 5.37 6.89 29.79
N LYS A 156 4.04 6.82 29.89
CA LYS A 156 3.26 5.58 30.01
C LYS A 156 2.46 5.37 28.73
N THR A 157 3.00 4.57 27.83
CA THR A 157 2.39 4.34 26.52
C THR A 157 2.43 2.86 26.17
N PRO A 158 1.60 2.39 25.23
CA PRO A 158 1.71 1.06 24.65
C PRO A 158 2.94 0.99 23.75
N ALA A 159 4.12 0.92 24.37
CA ALA A 159 5.40 1.13 23.70
C ALA A 159 5.67 0.10 22.59
N ALA A 160 5.32 -1.17 22.81
CA ALA A 160 5.51 -2.21 21.79
C ALA A 160 4.64 -1.96 20.56
N PHE A 161 3.38 -1.58 20.75
CA PHE A 161 2.50 -1.17 19.66
C PHE A 161 3.04 0.04 18.90
N LEU A 162 3.45 1.11 19.61
CA LEU A 162 4.03 2.28 18.96
C LEU A 162 5.33 1.94 18.21
N ASN A 163 6.14 1.02 18.72
CA ASN A 163 7.35 0.54 18.04
C ASN A 163 7.04 -0.22 16.75
N GLU A 164 5.93 -0.95 16.70
CA GLU A 164 5.48 -1.59 15.45
C GLU A 164 5.12 -0.57 14.37
N LEU A 165 4.66 0.63 14.75
CA LEU A 165 4.31 1.71 13.82
C LEU A 165 5.48 2.58 13.39
N LYS A 166 6.58 2.61 14.18
CA LYS A 166 7.71 3.50 13.91
C LYS A 166 8.34 3.23 12.54
N PRO A 167 8.77 4.30 11.83
CA PRO A 167 9.58 4.17 10.63
C PRO A 167 10.84 3.34 10.89
N VAL A 168 11.28 2.63 9.85
CA VAL A 168 12.53 1.87 9.90
C VAL A 168 13.66 2.71 9.32
N LEU A 169 14.86 2.56 9.89
CA LEU A 169 16.07 3.05 9.26
C LEU A 169 16.56 1.99 8.27
N GLY A 170 16.54 2.32 6.99
CA GLY A 170 16.86 1.38 5.93
C GLY A 170 17.85 1.91 4.91
N ASN A 171 18.05 1.11 3.87
CA ASN A 171 18.90 1.46 2.74
C ASN A 171 18.06 1.68 1.48
N VAL A 172 18.52 2.54 0.57
CA VAL A 172 17.98 2.65 -0.78
C VAL A 172 19.00 2.12 -1.76
N LEU A 173 18.61 1.15 -2.59
CA LEU A 173 19.42 0.65 -3.69
C LEU A 173 18.83 1.13 -5.01
N ILE A 174 19.51 2.05 -5.67
CA ILE A 174 19.12 2.59 -6.97
C ILE A 174 19.82 1.77 -8.05
N ARG A 175 19.05 1.09 -8.90
CA ARG A 175 19.55 0.38 -10.08
C ARG A 175 19.15 1.12 -11.33
N ILE A 176 20.12 1.50 -12.14
CA ILE A 176 19.90 2.21 -13.40
C ILE A 176 20.28 1.28 -14.54
N ARG A 177 19.42 1.13 -15.54
CA ARG A 177 19.67 0.41 -16.79
C ARG A 177 19.49 1.36 -17.97
N LEU A 178 20.55 1.56 -18.75
CA LEU A 178 20.52 2.32 -19.99
C LEU A 178 20.54 1.35 -21.16
N VAL A 179 19.45 1.29 -21.90
CA VAL A 179 19.23 0.35 -23.00
C VAL A 179 19.46 1.06 -24.32
N PHE A 180 20.38 0.55 -25.13
CA PHE A 180 20.67 1.07 -26.46
C PHE A 180 20.13 0.07 -27.48
N LYS A 181 19.30 0.54 -28.42
CA LYS A 181 18.66 -0.28 -29.46
C LYS A 181 18.90 0.29 -30.85
N ASN A 182 18.62 -0.55 -31.86
CA ASN A 182 18.71 -0.21 -33.29
C ASN A 182 20.10 0.25 -33.74
N LEU A 183 21.14 -0.26 -33.09
CA LEU A 183 22.51 0.12 -33.39
C LEU A 183 22.98 -0.52 -34.69
N THR A 184 23.66 0.24 -35.53
CA THR A 184 24.38 -0.28 -36.71
C THR A 184 25.55 -1.18 -36.28
N ARG A 185 26.18 -0.84 -35.15
CA ARG A 185 27.26 -1.61 -34.54
C ARG A 185 27.08 -1.69 -33.02
N VAL A 186 27.14 -2.90 -32.49
CA VAL A 186 27.19 -3.12 -31.04
C VAL A 186 28.66 -3.04 -30.59
N PRO A 187 29.01 -2.17 -29.63
CA PRO A 187 30.36 -2.03 -29.11
C PRO A 187 30.84 -3.32 -28.42
N SER A 188 32.16 -3.51 -28.33
CA SER A 188 32.71 -4.58 -27.51
C SER A 188 32.56 -4.23 -26.03
N GLU A 189 32.40 -5.24 -25.18
CA GLU A 189 32.33 -5.06 -23.73
C GLU A 189 33.56 -4.31 -23.20
N ALA A 190 34.75 -4.67 -23.66
CA ALA A 190 36.01 -4.06 -23.22
C ALA A 190 36.09 -2.57 -23.57
N ASP A 191 35.73 -2.18 -24.80
CA ASP A 191 35.79 -0.78 -25.24
C ASP A 191 34.82 0.09 -24.44
N LEU A 192 33.60 -0.42 -24.21
CA LEU A 192 32.57 0.27 -23.48
C LEU A 192 32.91 0.40 -22.00
N LEU A 193 33.34 -0.69 -21.35
CA LEU A 193 33.75 -0.66 -19.95
C LEU A 193 34.96 0.25 -19.74
N ASN A 194 35.92 0.29 -20.68
CA ASN A 194 37.04 1.22 -20.63
C ASN A 194 36.58 2.68 -20.72
N ALA A 195 35.68 3.00 -21.66
CA ALA A 195 35.13 4.35 -21.80
C ALA A 195 34.31 4.77 -20.58
N ALA A 196 33.44 3.89 -20.09
CA ALA A 196 32.65 4.13 -18.88
C ALA A 196 33.56 4.35 -17.67
N ASN A 197 34.60 3.52 -17.54
CA ASN A 197 35.55 3.64 -16.45
C ASN A 197 36.48 4.86 -16.57
N ALA A 198 36.71 5.40 -17.75
CA ALA A 198 37.50 6.62 -17.91
C ALA A 198 36.67 7.89 -17.65
N LEU A 199 35.38 7.88 -17.97
CA LEU A 199 34.55 9.08 -18.10
C LEU A 199 33.45 9.23 -17.04
N LEU A 200 33.11 8.17 -16.29
CA LEU A 200 32.35 8.33 -15.06
C LEU A 200 33.24 9.08 -14.05
N ASP A 201 32.87 10.33 -13.79
CA ASP A 201 33.64 11.28 -12.98
C ASP A 201 34.13 10.63 -11.68
N SER A 202 35.41 10.86 -11.36
CA SER A 202 36.03 10.55 -10.07
C SER A 202 35.20 10.98 -8.85
N LYS A 203 34.35 12.01 -9.00
CA LYS A 203 33.41 12.51 -7.98
C LYS A 203 32.24 11.57 -7.71
N ILE A 204 31.72 10.88 -8.73
CA ILE A 204 30.67 9.86 -8.58
C ILE A 204 31.27 8.56 -7.98
N ARG A 205 32.57 8.34 -8.20
CA ARG A 205 33.34 7.21 -7.66
C ARG A 205 33.80 7.36 -6.19
N ARG A 206 33.49 8.46 -5.50
CA ARG A 206 34.07 8.72 -4.17
C ARG A 206 33.59 7.72 -3.10
N ARG A 207 34.57 7.01 -2.55
CA ARG A 207 34.53 6.24 -1.30
C ARG A 207 34.39 7.21 -0.11
N ARG A 208 33.35 6.98 0.72
CA ARG A 208 33.07 7.40 2.11
C ARG A 208 33.89 8.57 2.70
N SER A 209 33.19 9.65 3.09
CA SER A 209 33.54 10.42 4.29
C SER A 209 32.60 10.03 5.44
N LEU A 210 33.16 9.81 6.63
CA LEU A 210 32.53 9.26 7.84
C LEU A 210 31.60 10.25 8.60
N VAL A 211 31.08 11.26 7.92
CA VAL A 211 30.22 12.28 8.55
C VAL A 211 28.79 12.10 8.01
N ILE A 212 27.83 12.14 8.94
CA ILE A 212 26.38 11.98 8.79
C ILE A 212 25.87 12.44 7.41
N GLN A 213 25.32 11.51 6.62
CA GLN A 213 24.87 11.74 5.24
C GLN A 213 23.37 12.09 5.19
N THR A 214 23.06 13.20 4.52
CA THR A 214 21.70 13.62 4.14
C THR A 214 21.33 13.05 2.77
N LEU A 215 20.04 12.79 2.51
CA LEU A 215 19.48 12.16 1.29
C LEU A 215 19.87 12.79 -0.06
N SER A 216 20.52 13.95 -0.04
CA SER A 216 20.97 14.72 -1.21
C SER A 216 22.26 14.20 -1.85
N ASP A 217 23.03 13.33 -1.18
CA ASP A 217 24.34 12.88 -1.64
C ASP A 217 24.39 11.33 -1.76
N PRO A 218 24.11 10.72 -2.93
CA PRO A 218 24.19 9.26 -3.10
C PRO A 218 25.65 8.75 -3.03
N VAL A 219 25.90 7.61 -2.36
CA VAL A 219 27.27 7.09 -2.11
C VAL A 219 27.43 5.59 -2.44
N SER A 220 28.44 5.32 -3.28
CA SER A 220 29.03 4.02 -3.67
C SER A 220 28.44 3.32 -4.91
N ILE A 221 29.25 3.31 -5.98
CA ILE A 221 29.12 2.47 -7.19
C ILE A 221 29.51 1.04 -6.82
N GLN A 222 28.65 0.05 -7.12
CA GLN A 222 29.04 -1.36 -7.01
C GLN A 222 29.85 -1.83 -8.22
N ASP A 223 29.31 -1.73 -9.45
CA ASP A 223 30.03 -2.05 -10.71
C ASP A 223 29.30 -1.44 -11.92
N VAL A 224 30.00 -1.19 -13.04
CA VAL A 224 29.38 -0.93 -14.35
C VAL A 224 29.24 -2.26 -15.07
N ILE A 225 28.01 -2.66 -15.39
CA ILE A 225 27.74 -3.96 -16.02
C ILE A 225 27.32 -3.74 -17.47
N TYR A 226 27.98 -4.43 -18.38
CA TYR A 226 27.60 -4.52 -19.79
C TYR A 226 26.84 -5.81 -20.06
N GLU A 227 25.72 -5.72 -20.79
CA GLU A 227 24.94 -6.88 -21.22
C GLU A 227 24.58 -6.72 -22.70
N LYS A 228 25.06 -7.63 -23.56
CA LYS A 228 24.61 -7.70 -24.95
C LYS A 228 23.25 -8.39 -25.02
N ILE A 229 22.22 -7.67 -25.45
CA ILE A 229 20.83 -8.16 -25.48
C ILE A 229 20.32 -8.47 -26.90
N GLY A 230 21.14 -8.27 -27.92
CA GLY A 230 20.81 -8.60 -29.30
C GLY A 230 21.94 -8.28 -30.28
N ASN A 231 21.70 -8.50 -31.57
CA ASN A 231 22.66 -8.19 -32.63
C ASN A 231 22.88 -6.68 -32.81
N ASN A 232 21.91 -5.87 -32.39
CA ASN A 232 21.85 -4.41 -32.60
C ASN A 232 21.50 -3.68 -31.30
N SER A 233 21.75 -4.29 -30.14
CA SER A 233 21.35 -3.75 -28.85
C SER A 233 22.19 -4.24 -27.68
N TYR A 234 22.38 -3.36 -26.70
CA TYR A 234 23.08 -3.65 -25.44
C TYR A 234 22.51 -2.82 -24.28
N ILE A 235 22.87 -3.19 -23.06
CA ILE A 235 22.52 -2.49 -21.82
C ILE A 235 23.80 -2.12 -21.06
N ILE A 236 23.81 -0.91 -20.50
CA ILE A 236 24.78 -0.51 -19.47
C ILE A 236 24.00 -0.33 -18.16
N SER A 237 24.45 -0.99 -17.10
CA SER A 237 23.81 -0.89 -15.78
C SER A 237 24.73 -0.31 -14.72
N PHE A 238 24.13 0.43 -13.78
CA PHE A 238 24.77 1.01 -12.61
C PHE A 238 23.95 0.71 -11.36
N ALA A 239 24.63 0.61 -10.22
CA ALA A 239 23.97 0.51 -8.91
C ALA A 239 24.57 1.52 -7.93
N PHE A 240 23.69 2.19 -7.19
CA PHE A 240 24.03 3.17 -6.15
C PHE A 240 23.31 2.83 -4.86
N GLN A 241 23.97 3.02 -3.73
CA GLN A 241 23.35 2.81 -2.43
C GLN A 241 23.25 4.13 -1.65
N ILE A 242 22.17 4.28 -0.89
CA ILE A 242 22.01 5.32 0.13
C ILE A 242 21.73 4.60 1.43
N THR A 243 22.49 4.90 2.48
CA THR A 243 22.30 4.28 3.79
C THR A 243 21.59 5.23 4.74
N ASN A 244 20.98 4.69 5.78
CA ASN A 244 20.34 5.47 6.85
C ASN A 244 19.18 6.35 6.38
N VAL A 245 18.35 5.82 5.49
CA VAL A 245 17.13 6.47 5.03
C VAL A 245 15.99 6.09 5.97
N THR A 246 15.30 7.08 6.53
CA THR A 246 14.08 6.86 7.30
C THR A 246 12.94 6.50 6.34
N ILE A 247 12.41 5.29 6.48
CA ILE A 247 11.37 4.73 5.60
C ILE A 247 10.14 4.42 6.46
N SER A 248 9.01 5.03 6.13
CA SER A 248 7.74 4.71 6.80
C SER A 248 7.39 3.23 6.59
N LYS A 249 6.92 2.53 7.62
CA LYS A 249 6.33 1.21 7.45
C LYS A 249 4.98 1.27 6.73
N ASP A 250 4.31 2.43 6.82
CA ASP A 250 3.08 2.71 6.09
C ASP A 250 3.39 3.06 4.64
N LEU A 251 2.82 2.29 3.72
CA LEU A 251 3.01 2.52 2.29
C LEU A 251 2.45 3.87 1.84
N GLN A 252 1.32 4.32 2.39
CA GLN A 252 0.69 5.58 1.97
C GLN A 252 1.54 6.81 2.34
N LEU A 253 2.41 6.67 3.34
CA LEU A 253 3.29 7.73 3.82
C LEU A 253 4.68 7.71 3.18
N ARG A 254 4.94 6.84 2.19
CA ARG A 254 6.27 6.73 1.52
C ARG A 254 6.47 7.69 0.36
N ASN A 255 5.43 8.38 -0.12
CA ASN A 255 5.53 9.23 -1.31
C ASN A 255 6.67 10.24 -1.20
N GLY A 256 6.82 10.92 -0.05
CA GLY A 256 7.92 11.86 0.17
C GLY A 256 9.31 11.20 0.08
N THR A 257 9.47 9.95 0.54
CA THR A 257 10.72 9.19 0.38
C THR A 257 10.95 8.83 -1.09
N TYR A 258 9.92 8.41 -1.83
CA TYR A 258 10.03 8.09 -3.25
C TYR A 258 10.35 9.31 -4.11
N ASP A 259 9.74 10.46 -3.83
CA ASP A 259 10.02 11.72 -4.51
C ASP A 259 11.48 12.14 -4.31
N LEU A 260 11.99 11.97 -3.09
CA LEU A 260 13.38 12.26 -2.77
C LEU A 260 14.35 11.32 -3.50
N ILE A 261 14.04 10.02 -3.58
CA ILE A 261 14.81 9.06 -4.38
C ILE A 261 14.76 9.43 -5.87
N GLN A 262 13.59 9.81 -6.39
CA GLN A 262 13.44 10.23 -7.79
C GLN A 262 14.27 11.48 -8.10
N ASN A 263 14.26 12.46 -7.20
CA ASN A 263 15.09 13.66 -7.33
C ASN A 263 16.58 13.32 -7.36
N THR A 264 17.00 12.36 -6.53
CA THR A 264 18.37 11.84 -6.55
C THR A 264 18.70 11.14 -7.87
N ILE A 265 17.79 10.33 -8.42
CA ILE A 265 17.95 9.71 -9.75
C ILE A 265 18.07 10.78 -10.83
N ASN A 266 17.18 11.78 -10.83
CA ASN A 266 17.19 12.87 -11.80
C ASN A 266 18.51 13.65 -11.77
N SER A 267 18.99 14.01 -10.58
CA SER A 267 20.25 14.73 -10.39
C SER A 267 21.45 13.91 -10.88
N LEU A 268 21.49 12.63 -10.50
CA LEU A 268 22.56 11.71 -10.85
C LEU A 268 22.63 11.48 -12.37
N LEU A 269 21.50 11.21 -13.00
CA LEU A 269 21.45 10.96 -14.43
C LEU A 269 21.72 12.22 -15.27
N ASN A 270 21.25 13.40 -14.85
CA ASN A 270 21.64 14.64 -15.52
C ASN A 270 23.16 14.89 -15.41
N THR A 271 23.76 14.56 -14.27
CA THR A 271 25.22 14.67 -14.08
C THR A 271 25.98 13.69 -14.98
N ILE A 272 25.48 12.47 -15.16
CA ILE A 272 26.13 11.43 -15.97
C ILE A 272 25.90 11.65 -17.48
N LEU A 273 24.70 12.03 -17.89
CA LEU A 273 24.25 11.99 -19.29
C LEU A 273 24.24 13.35 -19.98
N ASN A 274 24.16 14.45 -19.24
CA ASN A 274 24.03 15.80 -19.79
C ASN A 274 25.32 16.61 -19.58
N VAL A 275 25.62 17.59 -20.45
CA VAL A 275 26.71 18.52 -20.18
C VAL A 275 26.37 19.40 -18.97
N LYS A 276 27.40 19.88 -18.29
CA LYS A 276 27.22 20.81 -17.17
C LYS A 276 26.43 22.05 -17.64
N ASP A 277 25.50 22.49 -16.81
CA ASP A 277 24.68 23.70 -17.00
C ASP A 277 23.64 23.62 -18.16
N ALA A 278 23.48 22.46 -18.80
CA ALA A 278 22.38 22.23 -19.73
C ALA A 278 21.01 22.17 -19.02
N PRO A 279 19.89 22.43 -19.72
CA PRO A 279 18.56 22.24 -19.17
C PRO A 279 18.39 20.81 -18.62
N ALA A 280 17.98 20.70 -17.36
CA ALA A 280 17.82 19.41 -16.70
C ALA A 280 16.64 18.64 -17.32
N PHE A 281 16.89 17.39 -17.67
CA PHE A 281 15.85 16.46 -18.09
C PHE A 281 15.17 15.85 -16.86
N VAL A 282 13.83 15.79 -16.87
CA VAL A 282 13.06 15.10 -15.84
C VAL A 282 12.85 13.66 -16.28
N PHE A 283 13.48 12.72 -15.59
CA PHE A 283 13.37 11.31 -15.95
C PHE A 283 12.03 10.73 -15.47
N PRO A 284 11.50 9.72 -16.18
CA PRO A 284 10.35 8.95 -15.72
C PRO A 284 10.58 8.37 -14.32
N GLN A 285 9.49 8.09 -13.62
CA GLN A 285 9.56 7.56 -12.27
C GLN A 285 10.18 6.15 -12.25
N ALA A 286 11.10 5.91 -11.32
CA ALA A 286 11.65 4.60 -11.07
C ALA A 286 10.62 3.66 -10.44
N ASN A 287 10.80 2.35 -10.64
CA ASN A 287 9.99 1.33 -10.00
C ASN A 287 10.52 1.03 -8.60
N TYR A 288 9.72 1.32 -7.57
CA TYR A 288 10.10 1.12 -6.17
C TYR A 288 9.56 -0.20 -5.61
N THR A 289 10.41 -0.94 -4.92
CA THR A 289 10.04 -2.11 -4.12
C THR A 289 10.60 -1.97 -2.71
N PHE A 290 9.84 -2.35 -1.69
CA PHE A 290 10.31 -2.35 -0.30
C PHE A 290 10.29 -3.77 0.26
N ASN A 291 11.42 -4.20 0.83
CA ASN A 291 11.59 -5.56 1.34
C ASN A 291 11.59 -5.65 2.88
N GLY A 292 11.11 -4.62 3.57
CA GLY A 292 11.08 -4.54 5.04
C GLY A 292 12.22 -3.72 5.65
N THR A 293 13.38 -3.64 4.98
CA THR A 293 14.56 -2.89 5.48
C THR A 293 15.26 -2.05 4.42
N ALA A 294 14.92 -2.25 3.15
CA ALA A 294 15.48 -1.48 2.05
C ALA A 294 14.43 -1.19 0.96
N ILE A 295 14.57 -0.02 0.33
CA ILE A 295 13.89 0.32 -0.91
C ILE A 295 14.84 -0.01 -2.07
N GLU A 296 14.36 -0.74 -3.05
CA GLU A 296 15.04 -0.91 -4.32
C GLU A 296 14.32 -0.08 -5.39
N ALA A 297 15.05 0.84 -6.01
CA ALA A 297 14.57 1.76 -7.03
C ALA A 297 15.15 1.36 -8.38
N ASN A 298 14.34 0.71 -9.20
CA ASN A 298 14.73 0.22 -10.52
C ASN A 298 14.34 1.21 -11.59
N PHE A 299 15.33 1.83 -12.23
CA PHE A 299 15.17 2.79 -13.30
C PHE A 299 15.70 2.21 -14.61
N GLU A 300 14.93 2.34 -15.68
CA GLU A 300 15.32 1.92 -17.02
C GLU A 300 15.03 3.04 -18.03
N TYR A 301 16.02 3.37 -18.85
CA TYR A 301 15.89 4.33 -19.95
C TYR A 301 16.33 3.71 -21.26
N ILE A 302 15.55 3.95 -22.33
CA ILE A 302 15.83 3.42 -23.66
C ILE A 302 16.29 4.58 -24.56
N PHE A 303 17.52 4.50 -25.04
CA PHE A 303 18.04 5.39 -26.08
C PHE A 303 17.58 4.93 -27.45
N VAL A 304 17.03 5.89 -28.20
CA VAL A 304 16.62 5.71 -29.60
C VAL A 304 17.47 6.62 -30.47
N GLU A 305 17.92 6.10 -31.61
CA GLU A 305 18.67 6.86 -32.60
C GLU A 305 17.88 8.11 -33.06
N GLY A 306 18.56 9.27 -33.13
CA GLY A 306 17.95 10.55 -33.51
C GLY A 306 17.28 11.33 -32.38
N GLU A 307 17.32 10.87 -31.12
CA GLU A 307 16.70 11.57 -29.99
C GLU A 307 17.42 12.90 -29.63
N THR A 308 16.75 14.03 -29.80
CA THR A 308 17.33 15.38 -29.56
C THR A 308 17.14 15.93 -28.15
N LYS A 309 16.62 15.12 -27.22
CA LYS A 309 16.29 15.57 -25.85
C LYS A 309 17.51 15.87 -24.98
N TRP A 310 18.71 15.48 -25.42
CA TRP A 310 19.93 15.49 -24.63
C TRP A 310 20.97 16.42 -25.22
N THR A 311 21.74 17.09 -24.35
CA THR A 311 23.03 17.65 -24.74
C THR A 311 24.10 16.71 -24.18
N PRO A 312 24.60 15.75 -24.97
CA PRO A 312 25.34 14.60 -24.43
C PRO A 312 26.57 15.03 -23.63
N SER A 313 26.70 14.51 -22.40
CA SER A 313 27.92 14.66 -21.60
C SER A 313 29.12 14.04 -22.33
N GLY A 314 30.34 14.28 -21.81
CA GLY A 314 31.53 13.57 -22.31
C GLY A 314 31.40 12.04 -22.22
N PHE A 315 30.75 11.55 -21.15
CA PHE A 315 30.44 10.13 -21.00
C PHE A 315 29.47 9.64 -22.08
N LEU A 316 28.29 10.26 -22.21
CA LEU A 316 27.27 9.81 -23.18
C LEU A 316 27.78 9.93 -24.62
N SER A 317 28.51 11.00 -24.94
CA SER A 317 29.14 11.19 -26.26
C SER A 317 30.10 10.05 -26.60
N ALA A 318 30.95 9.63 -25.66
CA ALA A 318 31.89 8.54 -25.90
C ALA A 318 31.18 7.21 -26.13
N ILE A 319 30.16 6.89 -25.33
CA ILE A 319 29.36 5.67 -25.48
C ILE A 319 28.65 5.64 -26.84
N LEU A 320 28.09 6.77 -27.27
CA LEU A 320 27.42 6.91 -28.57
C LEU A 320 28.42 6.82 -29.74
N ASN A 321 29.61 7.43 -29.61
CA ASN A 321 30.66 7.38 -30.64
C ASN A 321 31.20 5.96 -30.86
N ILE A 322 31.42 5.19 -29.80
CA ILE A 322 31.89 3.78 -29.94
C ILE A 322 30.82 2.93 -30.64
N SER A 323 29.55 3.30 -30.47
CA SER A 323 28.42 2.66 -31.14
C SER A 323 28.16 3.20 -32.57
N GLU A 324 29.04 4.09 -33.07
CA GLU A 324 28.91 4.80 -34.36
C GLU A 324 27.59 5.60 -34.52
N LEU A 325 26.91 5.91 -33.40
CA LEU A 325 25.69 6.72 -33.34
C LEU A 325 25.98 8.23 -33.38
N SER A 326 27.19 8.59 -33.83
CA SER A 326 27.81 9.91 -33.76
C SER A 326 27.12 11.01 -34.58
N THR A 327 26.23 10.66 -35.52
CA THR A 327 25.56 11.65 -36.38
C THR A 327 24.29 12.20 -35.72
N PHE A 328 24.46 12.96 -34.63
CA PHE A 328 23.54 14.04 -34.30
C PHE A 328 23.75 15.20 -35.28
N THR A 329 23.46 14.97 -36.56
CA THR A 329 23.48 16.03 -37.58
C THR A 329 22.05 16.40 -37.93
N THR A 330 21.79 17.70 -37.78
CA THR A 330 20.59 18.50 -38.07
C THR A 330 19.60 17.86 -39.06
N PRO A 331 18.28 17.77 -38.74
CA PRO A 331 17.34 17.11 -39.65
C PRO A 331 17.08 17.94 -40.90
N ALA A 332 17.23 17.33 -42.08
CA ALA A 332 16.43 17.69 -43.23
C ALA A 332 14.98 17.30 -42.92
N ALA A 333 14.06 18.25 -43.07
CA ALA A 333 12.64 18.05 -42.81
C ALA A 333 12.07 16.99 -43.74
N GLN A 334 11.56 15.88 -43.19
CA GLN A 334 10.54 15.08 -43.84
C GLN A 334 9.52 14.57 -42.82
N THR A 335 8.28 14.97 -43.09
CA THR A 335 7.02 14.48 -42.54
C THR A 335 6.82 13.01 -42.90
N GLU A 336 6.73 12.13 -41.90
CA GLU A 336 5.86 10.95 -41.96
C GLU A 336 5.68 10.35 -40.57
N SER A 337 4.42 10.07 -40.22
CA SER A 337 3.99 9.47 -38.97
C SER A 337 4.64 8.11 -38.77
N THR A 338 5.45 7.98 -37.71
CA THR A 338 6.03 6.69 -37.31
C THR A 338 5.40 6.20 -36.02
N VAL A 339 4.80 5.03 -36.13
CA VAL A 339 4.24 4.22 -35.03
C VAL A 339 5.38 3.84 -34.09
N HIS A 340 5.33 4.34 -32.85
CA HIS A 340 6.20 3.91 -31.77
C HIS A 340 5.81 2.51 -31.29
N VAL A 341 6.49 1.46 -31.77
CA VAL A 341 6.42 0.15 -31.12
C VAL A 341 7.37 0.14 -29.93
N VAL A 342 6.85 0.60 -28.80
CA VAL A 342 7.45 0.35 -27.48
C VAL A 342 7.13 -1.10 -27.12
N LEU A 343 8.13 -1.98 -27.08
CA LEU A 343 8.01 -3.25 -26.36
C LEU A 343 7.97 -2.96 -24.87
N ARG A 344 6.81 -2.54 -24.37
CA ARG A 344 6.43 -2.58 -22.96
C ARG A 344 6.16 -4.04 -22.61
N PRO A 345 6.36 -4.51 -21.37
CA PRO A 345 5.77 -5.77 -20.95
C PRO A 345 4.25 -5.62 -21.06
N THR A 346 3.68 -6.08 -22.17
CA THR A 346 2.25 -5.97 -22.44
C THR A 346 1.56 -7.10 -21.73
N THR A 347 0.76 -6.75 -20.73
CA THR A 347 -0.13 -7.70 -20.08
C THR A 347 -1.48 -7.62 -20.78
N LEU A 348 -2.07 -8.77 -21.11
CA LEU A 348 -3.45 -8.85 -21.56
C LEU A 348 -4.33 -8.76 -20.32
N VAL A 349 -5.15 -7.72 -20.22
CA VAL A 349 -6.09 -7.54 -19.11
C VAL A 349 -7.47 -8.00 -19.59
N VAL A 350 -8.06 -8.96 -18.88
CA VAL A 350 -9.44 -9.39 -19.10
C VAL A 350 -10.30 -8.73 -18.04
N VAL A 351 -11.33 -8.00 -18.47
CA VAL A 351 -12.27 -7.36 -17.55
C VAL A 351 -13.67 -7.84 -17.83
N GLN A 352 -14.38 -8.23 -16.77
CA GLN A 352 -15.78 -8.57 -16.82
C GLN A 352 -16.59 -7.43 -16.19
N THR A 353 -17.48 -6.82 -16.98
CA THR A 353 -18.39 -5.76 -16.54
C THR A 353 -19.79 -6.32 -16.39
N ARG A 354 -20.45 -6.05 -15.27
CA ARG A 354 -21.85 -6.44 -15.02
C ARG A 354 -22.76 -5.22 -15.13
N MET A 355 -23.70 -5.25 -16.07
CA MET A 355 -24.76 -4.24 -16.19
C MET A 355 -26.06 -4.81 -15.63
N LEU A 356 -26.61 -4.16 -14.59
CA LEU A 356 -27.84 -4.56 -13.94
C LEU A 356 -29.03 -3.76 -14.46
N PHE A 357 -30.07 -4.45 -14.91
CA PHE A 357 -31.29 -3.84 -15.43
C PHE A 357 -32.47 -4.20 -14.52
N ASN A 358 -33.13 -3.18 -13.98
CA ASN A 358 -34.37 -3.31 -13.24
C ASN A 358 -35.52 -2.80 -14.12
N SER A 359 -36.52 -3.64 -14.34
CA SER A 359 -37.65 -3.40 -15.25
C SER A 359 -38.97 -3.42 -14.49
N SER A 360 -39.89 -2.52 -14.82
CA SER A 360 -41.27 -2.55 -14.32
C SER A 360 -42.14 -3.60 -15.03
N CYS A 361 -41.59 -4.26 -16.06
CA CYS A 361 -42.22 -5.32 -16.85
C CYS A 361 -41.43 -6.63 -16.71
N PRO A 362 -42.03 -7.80 -17.01
CA PRO A 362 -41.32 -9.08 -17.01
C PRO A 362 -40.02 -9.01 -17.82
N VAL A 363 -38.95 -9.63 -17.30
CA VAL A 363 -37.64 -9.61 -17.97
C VAL A 363 -37.69 -10.21 -19.38
N PRO A 364 -36.95 -9.63 -20.34
CA PRO A 364 -36.87 -10.17 -21.70
C PRO A 364 -36.19 -11.55 -21.73
N SER A 365 -36.47 -12.35 -22.76
CA SER A 365 -35.79 -13.65 -22.93
C SER A 365 -34.31 -13.44 -23.28
N GLU A 366 -33.45 -14.35 -22.81
CA GLU A 366 -32.02 -14.36 -23.10
C GLU A 366 -31.73 -14.21 -24.59
N SER A 367 -32.41 -14.97 -25.44
CA SER A 367 -32.25 -14.94 -26.89
C SER A 367 -32.51 -13.56 -27.52
N LEU A 368 -33.46 -12.79 -26.97
CA LEU A 368 -33.77 -11.44 -27.45
C LEU A 368 -32.69 -10.45 -27.03
N VAL A 369 -32.23 -10.53 -25.78
CA VAL A 369 -31.16 -9.67 -25.25
C VAL A 369 -29.85 -9.91 -25.98
N LEU A 370 -29.44 -11.17 -26.13
CA LEU A 370 -28.20 -11.53 -26.83
C LEU A 370 -28.24 -11.11 -28.29
N ARG A 371 -29.38 -11.28 -28.98
CA ARG A 371 -29.55 -10.84 -30.38
C ARG A 371 -29.47 -9.32 -30.53
N ALA A 372 -30.08 -8.57 -29.59
CA ALA A 372 -30.03 -7.11 -29.61
C ALA A 372 -28.58 -6.60 -29.45
N ILE A 373 -27.84 -7.15 -28.48
CA ILE A 373 -26.43 -6.84 -28.27
C ILE A 373 -25.61 -7.18 -29.51
N GLN A 374 -25.76 -8.38 -30.07
CA GLN A 374 -25.01 -8.78 -31.26
C GLN A 374 -25.24 -7.86 -32.47
N THR A 375 -26.45 -7.31 -32.59
CA THR A 375 -26.80 -6.35 -33.65
C THR A 375 -26.08 -5.02 -33.45
N LEU A 376 -26.08 -4.49 -32.22
CA LEU A 376 -25.36 -3.26 -31.87
C LEU A 376 -23.85 -3.40 -32.08
N LEU A 377 -23.29 -4.54 -31.65
CA LEU A 377 -21.87 -4.83 -31.82
C LEU A 377 -21.47 -4.87 -33.29
N SER A 378 -22.26 -5.51 -34.15
CA SER A 378 -21.96 -5.59 -35.59
C SER A 378 -21.96 -4.22 -36.26
N ALA A 379 -22.72 -3.25 -35.73
CA ALA A 379 -22.81 -1.90 -36.29
C ALA A 379 -21.70 -0.96 -35.80
N GLN A 380 -21.21 -1.13 -34.58
CA GLN A 380 -20.27 -0.20 -33.91
C GLN A 380 -18.85 -0.75 -33.74
N LEU A 381 -18.57 -1.99 -34.14
CA LEU A 381 -17.27 -2.64 -33.92
C LEU A 381 -16.09 -1.88 -34.54
N THR A 382 -16.30 -1.24 -35.69
CA THR A 382 -15.26 -0.45 -36.39
C THR A 382 -14.87 0.83 -35.67
N ASN A 383 -15.66 1.26 -34.68
CA ASN A 383 -15.46 2.50 -33.93
C ASN A 383 -14.70 2.28 -32.62
N LEU A 384 -14.34 1.03 -32.29
CA LEU A 384 -13.51 0.70 -31.13
C LEU A 384 -12.04 1.07 -31.37
N THR A 385 -11.34 1.39 -30.28
CA THR A 385 -9.89 1.61 -30.29
C THR A 385 -9.12 0.31 -30.51
N ASP A 386 -7.97 0.38 -31.19
CA ASP A 386 -7.08 -0.76 -31.51
C ASP A 386 -6.61 -1.57 -30.28
N SER A 387 -6.79 -1.01 -29.08
CA SER A 387 -6.45 -1.64 -27.80
C SER A 387 -7.44 -2.73 -27.33
N VAL A 388 -8.68 -2.79 -27.86
CA VAL A 388 -9.71 -3.77 -27.44
C VAL A 388 -9.78 -4.94 -28.42
N ASN A 389 -9.50 -6.16 -27.94
CA ASN A 389 -9.19 -7.31 -28.82
C ASN A 389 -10.22 -8.44 -28.81
N ARG A 390 -11.01 -8.59 -27.75
CA ARG A 390 -12.07 -9.60 -27.65
C ARG A 390 -13.24 -9.05 -26.86
N LEU A 391 -14.45 -9.35 -27.32
CA LEU A 391 -15.69 -9.07 -26.61
C LEU A 391 -16.55 -10.35 -26.60
N ASN A 392 -16.96 -10.76 -25.40
CA ASN A 392 -17.97 -11.80 -25.20
C ASN A 392 -19.04 -11.27 -24.26
N PHE A 393 -20.25 -11.84 -24.32
CA PHE A 393 -21.33 -11.41 -23.44
C PHE A 393 -22.25 -12.56 -23.05
N THR A 394 -22.78 -12.50 -21.83
CA THR A 394 -23.71 -13.49 -21.27
C THR A 394 -24.86 -12.82 -20.55
N TYR A 395 -25.97 -13.53 -20.42
CA TYR A 395 -27.19 -13.06 -19.76
C TYR A 395 -27.45 -13.86 -18.48
N GLU A 396 -27.91 -13.19 -17.43
CA GLU A 396 -28.35 -13.81 -16.19
C GLU A 396 -29.70 -13.22 -15.77
N LYS A 397 -30.72 -14.06 -15.61
CA LYS A 397 -31.98 -13.66 -14.97
C LYS A 397 -31.78 -13.68 -13.45
N ILE A 398 -32.02 -12.54 -12.79
CA ILE A 398 -31.88 -12.40 -11.34
C ILE A 398 -33.23 -12.58 -10.65
N SER A 399 -34.30 -12.00 -11.23
CA SER A 399 -35.67 -12.12 -10.74
C SER A 399 -36.66 -11.99 -11.91
N GLU A 400 -37.96 -11.99 -11.63
CA GLU A 400 -38.99 -11.74 -12.64
C GLU A 400 -38.95 -10.32 -13.22
N THR A 401 -38.29 -9.38 -12.53
CA THR A 401 -38.22 -7.95 -12.91
C THR A 401 -36.78 -7.44 -13.03
N SER A 402 -35.76 -8.28 -12.84
CA SER A 402 -34.36 -7.87 -12.89
C SER A 402 -33.49 -8.88 -13.63
N TYR A 403 -32.57 -8.40 -14.46
CA TYR A 403 -31.59 -9.22 -15.17
C TYR A 403 -30.24 -8.51 -15.25
N ALA A 404 -29.17 -9.27 -15.44
CA ALA A 404 -27.84 -8.75 -15.69
C ALA A 404 -27.31 -9.20 -17.06
N VAL A 405 -26.51 -8.34 -17.67
CA VAL A 405 -25.69 -8.66 -18.83
C VAL A 405 -24.23 -8.51 -18.41
N PHE A 406 -23.44 -9.55 -18.66
CA PHE A 406 -22.01 -9.53 -18.44
C PHE A 406 -21.30 -9.30 -19.76
N PHE A 407 -20.39 -8.34 -19.80
CA PHE A 407 -19.50 -8.09 -20.92
C PHE A 407 -18.07 -8.45 -20.52
N THR A 408 -17.44 -9.35 -21.25
CA THR A 408 -16.04 -9.72 -21.05
C THR A 408 -15.21 -9.11 -22.16
N LEU A 409 -14.39 -8.11 -21.81
CA LEU A 409 -13.49 -7.43 -22.73
C LEU A 409 -12.04 -7.85 -22.48
N SER A 410 -11.25 -8.00 -23.54
CA SER A 410 -9.80 -8.15 -23.45
C SER A 410 -9.09 -6.92 -24.00
N ILE A 411 -8.22 -6.33 -23.19
CA ILE A 411 -7.46 -5.13 -23.53
C ILE A 411 -5.99 -5.50 -23.61
N SER A 412 -5.35 -5.12 -24.72
CA SER A 412 -3.91 -5.30 -24.91
C SER A 412 -3.18 -3.99 -24.64
N ASN A 413 -1.86 -4.08 -24.52
CA ASN A 413 -0.96 -2.93 -24.39
C ASN A 413 -1.11 -2.13 -23.08
N ILE A 414 -1.63 -2.76 -22.03
CA ILE A 414 -1.70 -2.16 -20.69
C ILE A 414 -0.37 -2.37 -19.95
N SER A 415 0.16 -1.28 -19.39
CA SER A 415 1.31 -1.30 -18.49
C SER A 415 0.81 -1.52 -17.07
N MET A 416 1.10 -2.69 -16.49
CA MET A 416 0.61 -3.08 -15.18
C MET A 416 1.78 -3.28 -14.22
N SER A 417 1.80 -2.50 -13.14
CA SER A 417 2.79 -2.67 -12.08
C SER A 417 2.66 -4.05 -11.45
N LYS A 418 3.78 -4.70 -11.10
CA LYS A 418 3.75 -5.95 -10.32
C LYS A 418 3.27 -5.73 -8.89
N ASN A 419 3.34 -4.51 -8.38
CA ASN A 419 2.81 -4.12 -7.08
C ASN A 419 1.32 -3.74 -7.22
N ALA A 420 0.43 -4.46 -6.53
CA ALA A 420 -1.02 -4.30 -6.64
C ALA A 420 -1.52 -2.89 -6.30
N GLU A 421 -0.82 -2.17 -5.41
CA GLU A 421 -1.21 -0.84 -4.93
C GLU A 421 -0.77 0.29 -5.89
N LEU A 422 0.22 0.01 -6.75
CA LEU A 422 0.68 0.93 -7.81
C LEU A 422 -0.05 0.71 -9.14
N ARG A 423 -1.10 -0.12 -9.13
CA ARG A 423 -1.95 -0.33 -10.29
C ARG A 423 -3.09 0.66 -10.35
N ASN A 424 -3.23 1.60 -9.42
CA ASN A 424 -4.38 2.50 -9.40
C ASN A 424 -4.48 3.33 -10.70
N ASP A 425 -3.36 3.87 -11.18
CA ASP A 425 -3.30 4.58 -12.46
C ASP A 425 -3.60 3.64 -13.65
N THR A 426 -3.14 2.38 -13.56
CA THR A 426 -3.47 1.33 -14.54
C THR A 426 -4.95 0.97 -14.49
N TYR A 427 -5.57 0.90 -13.32
CA TYR A 427 -6.98 0.59 -13.11
C TYR A 427 -7.86 1.72 -13.63
N THR A 428 -7.52 2.97 -13.33
CA THR A 428 -8.16 4.15 -13.91
C THR A 428 -8.01 4.18 -15.43
N GLN A 429 -6.83 3.82 -15.96
CA GLN A 429 -6.63 3.71 -17.41
C GLN A 429 -7.52 2.61 -18.03
N VAL A 430 -7.58 1.44 -17.41
CA VAL A 430 -8.41 0.30 -17.85
C VAL A 430 -9.89 0.66 -17.76
N GLU A 431 -10.33 1.30 -16.69
CA GLU A 431 -11.70 1.80 -16.48
C GLU A 431 -12.10 2.79 -17.58
N ASN A 432 -11.25 3.77 -17.87
CA ASN A 432 -11.50 4.75 -18.92
C ASN A 432 -11.61 4.11 -20.31
N ILE A 433 -10.76 3.13 -20.62
CA ILE A 433 -10.80 2.40 -21.89
C ILE A 433 -12.12 1.61 -22.00
N ILE A 434 -12.54 0.94 -20.93
CA ILE A 434 -13.78 0.14 -20.92
C ILE A 434 -15.01 1.02 -20.99
N ASN A 435 -15.05 2.10 -20.21
CA ASN A 435 -16.16 3.02 -20.21
C ASN A 435 -16.34 3.65 -21.59
N ASN A 436 -15.24 4.04 -22.25
CA ASN A 436 -15.30 4.56 -23.61
C ASN A 436 -15.76 3.48 -24.62
N ALA A 437 -15.24 2.26 -24.51
CA ALA A 437 -15.65 1.15 -25.37
C ALA A 437 -17.14 0.81 -25.21
N LEU A 438 -17.64 0.69 -23.98
CA LEU A 438 -19.06 0.40 -23.72
C LEU A 438 -19.97 1.55 -24.15
N ASN A 439 -19.58 2.81 -23.92
CA ASN A 439 -20.34 3.95 -24.44
C ASN A 439 -20.38 3.97 -25.97
N THR A 440 -19.27 3.66 -26.63
CA THR A 440 -19.23 3.59 -28.10
C THR A 440 -20.09 2.46 -28.66
N LEU A 441 -20.17 1.33 -27.96
CA LEU A 441 -20.89 0.14 -28.42
C LEU A 441 -22.40 0.15 -28.09
N LEU A 442 -22.77 0.73 -26.94
CA LEU A 442 -24.11 0.58 -26.37
C LEU A 442 -24.90 1.89 -26.32
N ASN A 443 -24.25 3.04 -26.47
CA ASN A 443 -24.92 4.33 -26.42
C ASN A 443 -25.24 4.86 -27.82
N ASP A 444 -26.29 5.67 -27.92
CA ASP A 444 -26.65 6.32 -29.18
C ASP A 444 -25.66 7.44 -29.52
N ALA A 445 -25.42 7.65 -30.82
CA ALA A 445 -24.56 8.73 -31.28
C ALA A 445 -25.10 10.10 -30.81
N GLY A 446 -24.34 10.77 -29.93
CA GLY A 446 -24.70 12.07 -29.36
C GLY A 446 -25.47 12.04 -28.04
N ALA A 447 -25.75 10.84 -27.49
CA ALA A 447 -26.29 10.71 -26.13
C ALA A 447 -25.22 10.98 -25.06
N ALA A 448 -25.66 11.41 -23.86
CA ALA A 448 -24.76 11.62 -22.73
C ALA A 448 -24.10 10.29 -22.33
N PRO A 449 -22.78 10.28 -22.03
CA PRO A 449 -22.10 9.06 -21.64
C PRO A 449 -22.62 8.55 -20.30
N PHE A 450 -22.73 7.22 -20.17
CA PHE A 450 -23.04 6.58 -18.90
C PHE A 450 -21.75 6.19 -18.16
N GLU A 451 -21.77 6.31 -16.83
CA GLU A 451 -20.63 6.05 -15.94
C GLU A 451 -20.89 4.84 -15.03
N PRO A 452 -19.86 4.06 -14.68
CA PRO A 452 -20.00 2.94 -13.76
C PRO A 452 -20.36 3.43 -12.34
N GLN A 453 -21.27 2.73 -11.67
CA GLN A 453 -21.67 3.06 -10.29
C GLN A 453 -20.70 2.52 -9.23
N SER A 454 -19.87 1.54 -9.59
CA SER A 454 -18.83 0.95 -8.74
C SER A 454 -17.86 0.13 -9.59
N SER A 455 -16.55 0.30 -9.39
CA SER A 455 -15.51 -0.52 -10.01
C SER A 455 -14.76 -1.30 -8.93
N PHE A 456 -14.59 -2.61 -9.14
CA PHE A 456 -13.84 -3.49 -8.25
C PHE A 456 -12.80 -4.21 -9.09
N PHE A 457 -11.52 -3.97 -8.79
CA PHE A 457 -10.40 -4.65 -9.42
C PHE A 457 -9.88 -5.72 -8.46
N THR A 458 -9.96 -6.99 -8.87
CA THR A 458 -9.48 -8.15 -8.10
C THR A 458 -8.11 -8.61 -8.57
#